data_AF-A0A4Y9YPF9-F1
#
_entry.id   AF-A0A4Y9YPF9-F1
#
_cell.length_a   1.000
_cell.length_b   1.000
_cell.length_c   1.000
_cell.angle_alpha   90.00
_cell.angle_beta   90.00
_cell.angle_gamma   90.00
#
_symmetry.space_group_name_H-M   'P 1'
#
loop_
_entity.id
_entity.type
_entity.pdbx_description
1 polymer ?
#
loop_
_entity_poly.entity_id
_entity_poly.type
_entity_poly.pdbx_seq_one_letter_code
_entity_poly.pdbx_strand_id
1 'polypeptide(L)'
;MATPWSPMTFYSESQFRTPLESELFAQAVADATEAQKLASEFIGLNRYEEAERLHLRALEVKLRIGCPEASLAISYNSMGAMYTRMGRLDEAKEYLQKALHIREGNSECGKELSSAFTRMYLAKVLEMQGDLRGAKDLRKMAPPRKMLLSWA
;
A
#
# COMPACT_ATOMS: atom_id res chain seq x y z
N MET A 1 -36.09 -18.05 -5.89
CA MET A 1 -34.75 -18.61 -6.18
C MET A 1 -33.93 -17.48 -6.80
N ALA A 2 -33.00 -16.90 -6.04
CA ALA A 2 -32.18 -15.76 -6.48
C ALA A 2 -30.73 -16.24 -6.65
N THR A 3 -30.11 -15.88 -7.77
CA THR A 3 -28.82 -16.40 -8.25
C THR A 3 -27.64 -15.94 -7.38
N PRO A 4 -26.65 -16.82 -7.12
CA PRO A 4 -25.46 -16.50 -6.33
C PRO A 4 -24.36 -15.99 -7.26
N TRP A 5 -24.38 -14.70 -7.61
CA TRP A 5 -23.22 -13.90 -8.03
C TRP A 5 -23.72 -12.56 -8.60
N SER A 6 -23.58 -11.50 -7.83
CA SER A 6 -23.54 -10.14 -8.38
C SER A 6 -22.14 -9.56 -8.10
N PRO A 7 -21.53 -8.89 -9.09
CA PRO A 7 -20.17 -8.39 -8.98
C PRO A 7 -20.08 -7.32 -7.88
N MET A 8 -19.02 -7.44 -7.09
CA MET A 8 -18.60 -6.58 -5.98
C MET A 8 -18.78 -5.10 -6.33
N THR A 9 -19.87 -4.49 -5.86
CA THR A 9 -20.16 -3.07 -6.06
C THR A 9 -19.13 -2.24 -5.30
N PHE A 10 -18.37 -1.42 -6.03
CA PHE A 10 -17.54 -0.37 -5.45
C PHE A 10 -18.42 0.54 -4.56
N TYR A 11 -18.11 0.59 -3.27
CA TYR A 11 -18.77 1.51 -2.34
C TYR A 11 -18.32 2.95 -2.67
N SER A 12 -19.23 3.76 -3.19
CA SER A 12 -19.04 5.21 -3.34
C SER A 12 -19.92 5.95 -2.33
N GLU A 13 -19.49 7.12 -1.85
CA GLU A 13 -20.17 7.95 -0.83
C GLU A 13 -21.65 8.24 -1.12
N SER A 14 -22.09 8.11 -2.37
CA SER A 14 -23.50 8.31 -2.78
C SER A 14 -24.47 7.19 -2.36
N GLN A 15 -24.00 6.09 -1.76
CA GLN A 15 -24.83 4.92 -1.43
C GLN A 15 -25.24 4.79 0.05
N PHE A 16 -24.77 5.64 0.96
CA PHE A 16 -25.18 5.57 2.36
C PHE A 16 -26.66 5.91 2.49
N ARG A 17 -27.52 4.89 2.70
CA ARG A 17 -28.98 5.07 2.81
C ARG A 17 -29.37 5.65 4.16
N THR A 18 -28.50 5.56 5.15
CA THR A 18 -28.76 6.04 6.50
C THR A 18 -27.52 6.70 7.13
N PRO A 19 -27.70 7.68 8.04
CA PRO A 19 -26.60 8.28 8.81
C PRO A 19 -25.74 7.26 9.56
N LEU A 20 -26.37 6.16 10.01
CA LEU A 20 -25.69 5.08 10.74
C LEU A 20 -24.69 4.33 9.85
N GLU A 21 -25.00 4.10 8.57
CA GLU A 21 -24.08 3.45 7.63
C GLU A 21 -22.87 4.34 7.31
N SER A 22 -23.07 5.66 7.18
CA SER A 22 -21.97 6.61 7.01
C SER A 22 -21.08 6.72 8.25
N GLU A 23 -21.64 6.65 9.46
CA GLU A 23 -20.88 6.64 10.71
C GLU A 23 -20.05 5.35 10.85
N LEU A 24 -20.65 4.19 10.56
CA LEU A 24 -19.93 2.91 10.58
C LEU A 24 -18.81 2.87 9.55
N PHE A 25 -19.01 3.47 8.38
CA PHE A 25 -17.96 3.62 7.38
C PHE A 25 -16.82 4.52 7.86
N ALA A 26 -17.15 5.71 8.39
CA ALA A 26 -16.16 6.64 8.94
C ALA A 26 -15.36 5.99 10.08
N GLN A 27 -16.03 5.24 10.95
CA GLN A 27 -15.38 4.50 12.04
C GLN A 27 -14.45 3.41 11.49
N ALA A 28 -14.89 2.62 10.51
CA ALA A 28 -14.03 1.59 9.91
C ALA A 28 -12.78 2.17 9.23
N VAL A 29 -12.92 3.34 8.57
CA VAL A 29 -11.77 4.06 8.01
C VAL A 29 -10.84 4.54 9.13
N ALA A 30 -11.40 5.13 10.20
CA ALA A 30 -10.63 5.59 11.35
C ALA A 30 -9.85 4.44 12.01
N ASP A 31 -10.51 3.33 12.31
CA ASP A 31 -9.90 2.11 12.88
C ASP A 31 -8.74 1.60 12.00
N ALA A 32 -8.92 1.58 10.68
CA ALA A 32 -7.88 1.16 9.75
C ALA A 32 -6.68 2.13 9.76
N THR A 33 -6.92 3.44 9.85
CA THR A 33 -5.83 4.44 9.94
C THR A 33 -5.08 4.35 11.26
N GLU A 34 -5.78 4.12 12.37
CA GLU A 34 -5.18 3.93 13.69
C GLU A 34 -4.31 2.66 13.71
N ALA A 35 -4.82 1.55 13.18
CA ALA A 35 -4.06 0.32 13.05
C ALA A 35 -2.77 0.51 12.23
N GLN A 36 -2.79 1.31 11.16
CA GLN A 36 -1.57 1.64 10.39
C GLN A 36 -0.57 2.48 11.19
N LYS A 37 -1.04 3.42 12.01
CA LYS A 37 -0.20 4.24 12.88
C LYS A 37 0.48 3.37 13.94
N LEU A 38 -0.30 2.53 14.63
CA LEU A 38 0.21 1.59 15.62
C LEU A 38 1.20 0.58 15.02
N ALA A 39 0.92 0.08 13.82
CA ALA A 39 1.85 -0.79 13.11
C ALA A 39 3.20 -0.09 12.84
N SER A 40 3.19 1.19 12.48
CA SER A 40 4.41 1.98 12.27
C SER A 40 5.21 2.18 13.56
N GLU A 41 4.53 2.35 14.69
CA GLU A 41 5.17 2.42 16.01
C GLU A 41 5.82 1.08 16.39
N PHE A 42 5.11 -0.04 16.19
CA PHE A 42 5.66 -1.37 16.44
C PHE A 42 6.86 -1.71 15.54
N ILE A 43 6.87 -1.25 14.28
CA ILE A 43 8.05 -1.34 13.41
C ILE A 43 9.25 -0.61 14.03
N GLY A 44 9.04 0.57 14.64
CA GLY A 44 10.09 1.29 15.36
C GLY A 44 10.63 0.55 16.59
N LEU A 45 9.77 -0.26 17.21
CA LEU A 45 10.11 -1.10 18.37
C LEU A 45 10.64 -2.49 17.99
N ASN A 46 10.87 -2.77 16.70
CA ASN A 46 11.21 -4.10 16.16
C ASN A 46 10.18 -5.21 16.49
N ARG A 47 8.92 -4.84 16.79
CA ARG A 47 7.80 -5.77 17.04
C ARG A 47 7.06 -6.06 15.73
N TYR A 48 7.77 -6.75 14.86
CA TYR A 48 7.42 -6.95 13.46
C TYR A 48 6.15 -7.77 13.25
N GLU A 49 5.95 -8.83 14.03
CA GLU A 49 4.78 -9.72 13.94
C GLU A 49 3.48 -9.00 14.32
N GLU A 50 3.54 -8.09 15.29
CA GLU A 50 2.38 -7.31 15.73
C GLU A 50 2.02 -6.23 14.72
N ALA A 51 3.04 -5.58 14.14
CA ALA A 51 2.86 -4.66 13.03
C ALA A 51 2.22 -5.36 11.82
N GLU A 52 2.65 -6.58 11.49
CA GLU A 52 2.08 -7.38 10.40
C GLU A 52 0.59 -7.67 10.62
N ARG A 53 0.21 -8.11 11.83
CA ARG A 53 -1.20 -8.37 12.17
C ARG A 53 -2.07 -7.12 12.03
N LEU A 54 -1.58 -5.97 12.48
CA LEU A 54 -2.31 -4.70 12.38
C LEU A 54 -2.42 -4.22 10.94
N HIS A 55 -1.37 -4.33 10.14
CA HIS A 55 -1.40 -3.98 8.73
C HIS A 55 -2.35 -4.87 7.93
N LEU A 56 -2.37 -6.19 8.18
CA LEU A 56 -3.29 -7.12 7.53
C LEU A 56 -4.75 -6.81 7.89
N ARG A 57 -5.04 -6.55 9.17
CA ARG A 57 -6.39 -6.17 9.61
C ARG A 57 -6.84 -4.85 8.98
N ALA A 58 -5.97 -3.84 8.92
CA ALA A 58 -6.26 -2.57 8.27
C ALA A 58 -6.54 -2.74 6.78
N LEU A 59 -5.78 -3.61 6.10
CA LEU A 59 -5.96 -3.91 4.69
C LEU A 59 -7.29 -4.64 4.42
N GLU A 60 -7.64 -5.63 5.25
CA GLU A 60 -8.92 -6.35 5.16
C GLU A 60 -10.10 -5.40 5.29
N VAL A 61 -10.07 -4.48 6.27
CA VAL A 61 -11.11 -3.46 6.43
C VAL A 61 -11.20 -2.58 5.19
N LYS A 62 -10.06 -2.08 4.68
CA LYS A 62 -10.02 -1.24 3.46
C LYS A 62 -10.56 -1.96 2.22
N LEU A 63 -10.28 -3.25 2.07
CA LEU A 63 -10.80 -4.06 0.97
C LEU A 63 -12.32 -4.27 1.10
N ARG A 64 -12.80 -4.56 2.31
CA ARG A 64 -14.22 -4.79 2.58
C ARG A 64 -15.08 -3.55 2.35
N ILE A 65 -14.58 -2.38 2.72
CA ILE A 65 -15.29 -1.11 2.54
C ILE A 65 -15.08 -0.49 1.15
N GLY A 66 -14.30 -1.13 0.27
CA GLY A 66 -14.03 -0.63 -1.08
C GLY A 66 -13.27 0.71 -1.11
N CYS A 67 -12.25 0.87 -0.26
CA CYS A 67 -11.43 2.09 -0.25
C CYS A 67 -10.80 2.38 -1.63
N PRO A 68 -10.50 3.66 -1.92
CA PRO A 68 -9.79 4.03 -3.14
C PRO A 68 -8.50 3.23 -3.30
N GLU A 69 -8.21 2.80 -4.52
CA GLU A 69 -7.03 1.98 -4.82
C GLU A 69 -5.73 2.68 -4.38
N ALA A 70 -5.67 4.02 -4.44
CA ALA A 70 -4.55 4.80 -3.91
C ALA A 70 -4.27 4.53 -2.42
N SER A 71 -5.31 4.35 -1.59
CA SER A 71 -5.17 4.01 -0.17
C SER A 71 -4.64 2.58 0.01
N LEU A 72 -5.06 1.64 -0.85
CA LEU A 72 -4.53 0.28 -0.87
C LEU A 72 -3.04 0.27 -1.25
N ALA A 73 -2.64 1.05 -2.26
CA ALA A 73 -1.24 1.18 -2.67
C ALA A 73 -0.33 1.76 -1.59
N ILE A 74 -0.84 2.64 -0.72
CA ILE A 74 -0.09 3.12 0.45
C ILE A 74 0.11 1.98 1.45
N SER A 75 -0.95 1.23 1.79
CA SER A 75 -0.87 0.09 2.71
C SER A 75 0.12 -0.97 2.23
N TYR A 76 0.04 -1.35 0.96
CA TYR A 76 0.95 -2.33 0.35
C TYR A 76 2.41 -1.86 0.36
N ASN A 77 2.67 -0.59 0.09
CA ASN A 77 4.02 -0.03 0.13
C ASN A 77 4.60 -0.08 1.55
N SER A 78 3.80 0.23 2.58
CA SER A 78 4.23 0.13 3.98
C SER A 78 4.53 -1.31 4.40
N MET A 79 3.70 -2.27 3.99
CA MET A 79 3.98 -3.70 4.23
C MET A 79 5.27 -4.14 3.53
N GLY A 80 5.48 -3.73 2.28
CA GLY A 80 6.71 -4.00 1.54
C GLY A 80 7.96 -3.47 2.25
N ALA A 81 7.90 -2.24 2.76
CA ALA A 81 8.99 -1.65 3.55
C ALA A 81 9.23 -2.39 4.87
N MET A 82 8.16 -2.82 5.55
CA MET A 82 8.24 -3.63 6.78
C MET A 82 8.92 -4.97 6.53
N TYR A 83 8.47 -5.76 5.55
CA TYR A 83 9.08 -7.05 5.22
C TYR A 83 10.53 -6.92 4.76
N THR A 84 10.87 -5.82 4.07
CA THR A 84 12.28 -5.52 3.74
C THR A 84 13.14 -5.39 4.99
N ARG A 85 12.63 -4.75 6.06
CA ARG A 85 13.34 -4.63 7.35
C ARG A 85 13.43 -5.96 8.10
N MET A 86 12.43 -6.83 7.97
CA MET A 86 12.45 -8.19 8.52
C MET A 86 13.39 -9.15 7.77
N GLY A 87 13.88 -8.78 6.58
CA GLY A 87 14.65 -9.67 5.71
C GLY A 87 13.79 -10.67 4.91
N ARG A 88 12.46 -10.55 4.98
CA ARG A 88 11.48 -11.35 4.24
C ARG A 88 11.31 -10.78 2.83
N LEU A 89 12.32 -10.98 1.98
CA LEU A 89 12.47 -10.27 0.71
C LEU A 89 11.44 -10.68 -0.35
N ASP A 90 11.01 -11.94 -0.36
CA ASP A 90 10.01 -12.43 -1.33
C ASP A 90 8.64 -11.81 -1.07
N GLU A 91 8.21 -11.77 0.19
CA GLU A 91 6.98 -11.09 0.60
C GLU A 91 7.06 -9.59 0.34
N ALA A 92 8.20 -8.96 0.68
CA ALA A 92 8.43 -7.55 0.40
C ALA A 92 8.23 -7.23 -1.09
N LYS A 93 8.80 -8.06 -1.96
CA LYS A 93 8.70 -7.92 -3.43
C LYS A 93 7.25 -8.01 -3.89
N GLU A 94 6.50 -9.00 -3.43
CA GLU A 94 5.09 -9.19 -3.83
C GLU A 94 4.23 -7.98 -3.45
N TYR A 95 4.36 -7.49 -2.22
CA TYR A 95 3.60 -6.33 -1.75
C TYR A 95 3.99 -5.04 -2.48
N LEU A 96 5.29 -4.82 -2.74
CA LEU A 96 5.76 -3.66 -3.51
C LEU A 96 5.30 -3.71 -4.97
N GLN A 97 5.22 -4.90 -5.58
CA GLN A 97 4.68 -5.07 -6.94
C GLN A 97 3.17 -4.76 -6.98
N LYS A 98 2.38 -5.20 -6.00
CA LYS A 98 0.96 -4.83 -5.89
C LYS A 98 0.77 -3.32 -5.76
N ALA A 99 1.58 -2.68 -4.90
CA ALA A 99 1.57 -1.22 -4.75
C ALA A 99 1.92 -0.50 -6.06
N LEU A 100 2.94 -0.99 -6.78
CA LEU A 100 3.39 -0.40 -8.04
C LEU A 100 2.35 -0.56 -9.14
N HIS A 101 1.74 -1.74 -9.27
CA HIS A 101 0.69 -2.02 -10.24
C HIS A 101 -0.48 -1.04 -10.11
N ILE A 102 -0.94 -0.79 -8.88
CA ILE A 102 -2.02 0.16 -8.62
C ILE A 102 -1.60 1.61 -8.97
N ARG A 103 -0.38 2.02 -8.59
CA ARG A 103 0.13 3.37 -8.87
C ARG A 103 0.37 3.64 -10.35
N GLU A 104 0.77 2.61 -11.11
CA GLU A 104 0.98 2.71 -12.55
C GLU A 104 -0.34 2.60 -13.33
N GLY A 105 -1.25 1.73 -12.88
CA GLY A 105 -2.55 1.47 -13.49
C GLY A 105 -3.56 2.62 -13.38
N ASN A 106 -3.56 3.39 -12.29
CA ASN A 106 -4.50 4.51 -12.13
C ASN A 106 -4.08 5.73 -12.96
N SER A 107 -4.65 5.95 -14.15
CA SER A 107 -4.37 7.05 -15.08
C SER A 107 -4.49 8.48 -14.53
N GLU A 108 -5.08 8.69 -13.35
CA GLU A 108 -5.34 10.03 -12.82
C GLU A 108 -4.56 10.31 -11.52
N CYS A 109 -3.75 11.38 -11.58
CA CYS A 109 -3.16 12.12 -10.46
C CYS A 109 -1.86 11.56 -9.79
N GLY A 110 -0.77 12.34 -9.86
CA GLY A 110 0.38 12.23 -8.93
C GLY A 110 1.38 11.08 -9.13
N LYS A 111 1.49 10.54 -10.35
CA LYS A 111 2.15 9.25 -10.65
C LYS A 111 3.65 9.15 -10.38
N GLU A 112 4.46 10.18 -10.66
CA GLU A 112 5.92 9.99 -10.71
C GLU A 112 6.56 9.86 -9.33
N LEU A 113 6.30 10.82 -8.43
CA LEU A 113 6.91 10.81 -7.09
C LEU A 113 6.46 9.61 -6.27
N SER A 114 5.18 9.27 -6.35
CA SER A 114 4.60 8.21 -5.53
C SER A 114 5.05 6.82 -6.00
N SER A 115 5.15 6.60 -7.33
CA SER A 115 5.71 5.39 -7.91
C SER A 115 7.23 5.32 -7.73
N ALA A 116 7.93 6.46 -7.69
CA ALA A 116 9.37 6.53 -7.43
C ALA A 116 9.78 5.83 -6.15
N PHE A 117 9.08 6.15 -5.05
CA PHE A 117 9.38 5.58 -3.75
C PHE A 117 9.17 4.06 -3.77
N THR A 118 8.05 3.59 -4.33
CA THR A 118 7.79 2.15 -4.46
C THR A 118 8.83 1.44 -5.34
N ARG A 119 9.23 2.04 -6.47
CA ARG A 119 10.31 1.53 -7.34
C ARG A 119 11.65 1.49 -6.61
N MET A 120 11.95 2.48 -5.77
CA MET A 120 13.18 2.53 -4.98
C MET A 120 13.23 1.40 -3.93
N TYR A 121 12.12 1.17 -3.23
CA TYR A 121 12.02 0.03 -2.30
C TYR A 121 12.13 -1.31 -3.03
N LEU A 122 11.47 -1.46 -4.19
CA LEU A 122 11.55 -2.70 -4.97
C LEU A 122 12.96 -2.93 -5.50
N ALA A 123 13.63 -1.88 -5.99
CA ALA A 123 15.03 -1.96 -6.40
C ALA A 123 15.94 -2.38 -5.23
N LYS A 124 15.70 -1.85 -4.03
CA LYS A 124 16.46 -2.24 -2.82
C LYS A 124 16.26 -3.72 -2.49
N VAL A 125 15.02 -4.22 -2.57
CA VAL A 125 14.72 -5.64 -2.37
C VAL A 125 15.44 -6.50 -3.40
N LEU A 126 15.42 -6.13 -4.68
CA LEU A 126 16.15 -6.85 -5.73
C LEU A 126 17.67 -6.85 -5.51
N GLU A 127 18.26 -5.74 -5.05
CA GLU A 127 19.68 -5.71 -4.68
C GLU A 127 19.99 -6.70 -3.55
N MET A 128 19.13 -6.76 -2.53
CA MET A 128 19.30 -7.69 -1.42
C MET A 128 19.11 -9.15 -1.85
N GLN A 129 18.32 -9.42 -2.88
CA GLN A 129 18.17 -10.74 -3.51
C GLN A 129 19.30 -11.09 -4.50
N GLY A 130 20.21 -10.15 -4.79
CA GLY A 130 21.30 -10.33 -5.76
C GLY A 130 20.94 -10.03 -7.21
N ASP A 131 19.69 -9.64 -7.52
CA ASP A 131 19.29 -9.19 -8.86
C ASP A 131 19.64 -7.71 -9.08
N LEU A 132 20.92 -7.48 -9.35
CA LEU A 132 21.45 -6.14 -9.63
C LEU A 132 20.96 -5.57 -10.97
N ARG A 133 20.56 -6.43 -11.92
CA ARG A 133 20.08 -5.98 -13.24
C ARG A 133 18.69 -5.37 -13.09
N GLY A 134 17.75 -6.12 -12.49
CA GLY A 134 16.39 -5.62 -12.24
C GLY A 134 16.38 -4.38 -11.36
N ALA A 135 17.22 -4.32 -10.33
CA ALA A 135 17.37 -3.13 -9.48
C ALA A 135 17.83 -1.90 -10.25
N LYS A 136 18.82 -2.06 -11.15
CA LYS A 136 19.35 -0.96 -11.96
C LYS A 136 18.30 -0.42 -12.92
N ASP A 137 17.50 -1.30 -13.52
CA ASP A 137 16.47 -0.90 -14.46
C ASP A 137 15.31 -0.16 -13.77
N LEU A 138 14.89 -0.62 -12.59
CA LEU A 138 13.92 0.11 -11.75
C LEU A 138 14.43 1.49 -11.31
N ARG A 139 15.71 1.62 -10.95
CA ARG A 139 16.30 2.91 -10.57
C ARG A 139 16.38 3.90 -11.74
N LYS A 140 16.57 3.42 -12.97
CA LYS A 140 16.51 4.29 -14.16
C LYS A 140 15.10 4.83 -14.41
N MET A 141 14.07 4.11 -13.96
CA MET A 141 12.66 4.49 -14.05
C MET A 141 12.19 5.40 -12.89
N ALA A 142 13.05 5.69 -11.90
CA ALA A 142 12.77 6.67 -10.86
C ALA A 142 12.93 8.11 -11.43
N PRO A 143 12.18 9.12 -10.94
CA PRO A 143 12.21 10.47 -11.45
C PRO A 143 13.64 11.04 -11.41
N PRO A 144 13.99 11.92 -12.34
CA PRO A 144 15.36 12.31 -12.58
C PRO A 144 16.00 12.89 -11.30
N ARG A 145 17.25 12.49 -11.04
CA ARG A 145 18.12 12.94 -9.93
C ARG A 145 18.10 14.45 -9.68
N LYS A 146 17.75 15.27 -10.68
CA LYS A 146 17.53 16.72 -10.56
C LYS A 146 16.42 17.12 -9.57
N MET A 147 15.39 16.28 -9.37
CA MET A 147 14.25 16.60 -8.51
C MET A 147 14.53 16.36 -7.02
N LEU A 148 15.47 15.46 -6.70
CA LEU A 148 15.95 15.23 -5.33
C LEU A 148 16.90 16.32 -4.82
N LEU A 149 17.51 17.08 -5.73
CA LEU A 149 18.44 18.15 -5.41
C LEU A 149 17.73 19.52 -5.22
N SER A 150 16.43 19.63 -5.50
CA SER A 150 15.68 20.88 -5.30
C SER A 150 15.02 20.99 -3.92
N TRP A 151 15.29 20.03 -3.03
CA TRP A 151 14.80 19.96 -1.65
C TRP A 151 15.96 19.87 -0.64
N ALA A 152 17.19 20.22 -1.07
CA ALA A 152 18.37 20.42 -0.24
C ALA A 152 18.79 21.90 -0.32
#